data_AF-A0A9E7JTQ1-F1
#
_entry.id   AF-A0A9E7JTQ1-F1
#
_cell.length_a   1.000
_cell.length_b   1.000
_cell.length_c   1.000
_cell.angle_alpha   90.00
_cell.angle_beta   90.00
_cell.angle_gamma   90.00
#
_symmetry.space_group_name_H-M   'P 1'
#
loop_
_entity.id
_entity.type
_entity.pdbx_description
1 polymer ?
#
loop_
_entity_poly.entity_id
_entity_poly.type
_entity_poly.pdbx_seq_one_letter_code
_entity_poly.pdbx_strand_id
1 'polypeptide(L)'
;MGAEAEAPATEYFIIRPKKIRLIDILSLLILRKSLTSYKFVESSGTAKDGLRADWVTALTLLIMKVLDKIKVPLKWTGIVVEFIFNLFALNGGIRIIWRIITGKLVIPKRDSADFRSMIALIDGRQDLYKNNSLLHYFPLMEPQGGFDDINLFDITAMAAKIAYENPAYIENTVTNHWKMHFVGFYDCWNKFLEEKTTQAFIFCNKAEDADLIVLSFRGTELFNAQDWSTDVDLSTLLAGKLGLLHLGFLKAIGLQNETNFILGFPKEIEMDADKPFAYYILRQELRNLLAKHKNAEIIVTGHSLGGALSAVFPALLSYHNQNDILNSMHSVMNYGQPRVTTDSY
;
A
#
# COMPACT_ATOMS: atom_id res chain seq x y z
N MET A 1 43.77 11.11 18.32
CA MET A 1 43.40 11.04 16.89
C MET A 1 42.08 10.29 16.81
N GLY A 2 40.99 11.03 16.65
CA GLY A 2 39.67 10.42 16.50
C GLY A 2 39.60 9.75 15.15
N ALA A 3 39.12 8.50 15.12
CA ALA A 3 38.66 7.90 13.89
C ALA A 3 37.47 8.73 13.41
N GLU A 4 37.65 9.49 12.34
CA GLU A 4 36.52 9.95 11.53
C GLU A 4 35.74 8.68 11.15
N ALA A 5 34.55 8.53 11.70
CA ALA A 5 33.63 7.50 11.24
C ALA A 5 33.39 7.78 9.75
N GLU A 6 33.90 6.92 8.88
CA GLU A 6 33.59 6.97 7.44
C GLU A 6 32.08 7.14 7.30
N ALA A 7 31.67 8.17 6.54
CA ALA A 7 30.27 8.33 6.19
C ALA A 7 29.81 7.00 5.56
N PRO A 8 28.69 6.41 6.03
CA PRO A 8 28.27 5.10 5.55
C PRO A 8 28.13 5.14 4.04
N ALA A 9 28.61 4.08 3.37
CA ALA A 9 28.59 3.99 1.92
C ALA A 9 27.17 4.25 1.38
N THR A 10 27.00 5.33 0.62
CA THR A 10 25.75 5.63 -0.08
C THR A 10 25.76 4.89 -1.41
N GLU A 11 25.18 3.71 -1.41
CA GLU A 11 24.96 2.94 -2.63
C GLU A 11 23.51 3.03 -3.05
N TYR A 12 23.31 3.29 -4.34
CA TYR A 12 22.00 3.36 -4.94
C TYR A 12 22.10 2.98 -6.42
N PHE A 13 20.99 2.50 -6.96
CA PHE A 13 20.79 2.26 -8.37
C PHE A 13 19.41 2.81 -8.73
N ILE A 14 19.37 3.86 -9.55
CA ILE A 14 18.12 4.56 -9.86
C ILE A 14 17.90 4.56 -11.37
N ILE A 15 16.77 4.00 -11.77
CA ILE A 15 16.26 4.12 -13.12
C ILE A 15 15.40 5.37 -13.20
N ARG A 16 15.65 6.23 -14.18
CA ARG A 16 14.90 7.47 -14.42
C ARG A 16 13.94 7.24 -15.59
N PRO A 17 12.64 6.94 -15.36
CA PRO A 17 11.73 6.48 -16.43
C PRO A 17 11.59 7.48 -17.58
N LYS A 18 11.52 8.78 -17.24
CA LYS A 18 11.43 9.88 -18.19
C LYS A 18 12.63 10.00 -19.15
N LYS A 19 13.80 9.46 -18.76
CA LYS A 19 15.01 9.47 -19.59
C LYS A 19 15.13 8.24 -20.50
N ILE A 20 14.31 7.20 -20.31
CA ILE A 20 14.36 5.97 -21.12
C ILE A 20 13.88 6.28 -22.55
N ARG A 21 14.67 5.95 -23.58
CA ARG A 21 14.23 6.01 -24.98
C ARG A 21 14.02 4.61 -25.54
N LEU A 22 13.12 4.46 -26.54
CA LEU A 22 12.89 3.16 -27.19
C LEU A 22 14.18 2.59 -27.80
N ILE A 23 15.03 3.45 -28.36
CA ILE A 23 16.34 3.03 -28.89
C ILE A 23 17.29 2.51 -27.81
N ASP A 24 17.16 2.99 -26.56
CA ASP A 24 17.97 2.51 -25.46
C ASP A 24 17.55 1.08 -25.06
N ILE A 25 16.25 0.78 -25.08
CA ILE A 25 15.71 -0.57 -24.85
C ILE A 25 16.14 -1.53 -25.98
N LEU A 26 16.06 -1.09 -27.24
CA LEU A 26 16.52 -1.88 -28.39
C LEU A 26 18.04 -2.16 -28.30
N SER A 27 18.81 -1.12 -27.96
CA SER A 27 20.26 -1.23 -27.70
C SER A 27 20.56 -2.22 -26.58
N LEU A 28 19.75 -2.25 -25.51
CA LEU A 28 19.93 -3.19 -24.41
C LEU A 28 19.81 -4.64 -24.87
N LEU A 29 18.79 -4.94 -25.67
CA LEU A 29 18.55 -6.28 -26.22
C LEU A 29 19.64 -6.73 -27.20
N ILE A 30 20.12 -5.82 -28.05
CA ILE A 30 21.08 -6.13 -29.12
C ILE A 30 22.53 -6.15 -28.59
N LEU A 31 22.94 -5.09 -27.88
CA LEU A 31 24.32 -4.88 -27.47
C LEU A 31 24.65 -5.46 -26.10
N ARG A 32 23.63 -5.80 -25.28
CA ARG A 32 23.77 -6.34 -23.91
C ARG A 32 24.77 -5.57 -23.03
N LYS A 33 24.86 -4.24 -23.25
CA LYS A 33 25.71 -3.35 -22.47
C LYS A 33 25.25 -3.30 -21.01
N SER A 34 26.18 -3.06 -20.10
CA SER A 34 25.84 -2.76 -18.71
C SER A 34 24.84 -1.61 -18.61
N LEU A 35 23.87 -1.73 -17.70
CA LEU A 35 22.80 -0.74 -17.50
C LEU A 35 23.37 0.63 -17.11
N THR A 36 24.48 0.65 -16.38
CA THR A 36 25.16 1.90 -15.96
C THR A 36 25.73 2.69 -17.13
N SER A 37 25.85 2.10 -18.32
CA SER A 37 26.26 2.81 -19.54
C SER A 37 25.16 3.69 -20.15
N TYR A 38 23.90 3.52 -19.71
CA TYR A 38 22.77 4.28 -20.24
C TYR A 38 22.48 5.54 -19.42
N LYS A 39 22.16 6.64 -20.11
CA LYS A 39 21.83 7.95 -19.50
C LYS A 39 20.59 7.93 -18.59
N PHE A 40 19.77 6.89 -18.67
CA PHE A 40 18.59 6.73 -17.82
C PHE A 40 18.91 6.06 -16.47
N VAL A 41 20.14 5.60 -16.27
CA VAL A 41 20.60 5.00 -15.00
C VAL A 41 21.50 5.98 -14.25
N GLU A 42 21.27 6.10 -12.95
CA GLU A 42 22.08 6.84 -12.01
C GLU A 42 22.50 5.88 -10.90
N SER A 43 23.78 5.74 -10.61
CA SER A 43 24.26 4.73 -9.66
C SER A 43 25.48 5.17 -8.88
N SER A 44 25.58 4.73 -7.63
CA SER A 44 26.75 4.92 -6.76
C SER A 44 27.14 3.60 -6.08
N GLY A 45 28.42 3.45 -5.74
CA GLY A 45 28.95 2.29 -5.02
C GLY A 45 29.03 1.00 -5.84
N THR A 46 28.89 -0.15 -5.16
CA THR A 46 28.90 -1.50 -5.74
C THR A 46 27.56 -1.92 -6.35
N ALA A 47 26.49 -1.12 -6.17
CA ALA A 47 25.20 -1.28 -6.84
C ALA A 47 25.28 -1.25 -8.39
N LYS A 48 26.47 -0.97 -8.96
CA LYS A 48 26.79 -1.01 -10.39
C LYS A 48 26.65 -2.40 -11.04
N ASP A 49 26.75 -3.47 -10.25
CA ASP A 49 26.86 -4.85 -10.78
C ASP A 49 25.59 -5.71 -10.57
N GLY A 50 24.54 -5.15 -9.94
CA GLY A 50 23.40 -5.94 -9.44
C GLY A 50 22.36 -6.37 -10.47
N LEU A 51 22.11 -5.58 -11.53
CA LEU A 51 21.10 -5.94 -12.53
C LEU A 51 21.72 -6.47 -13.82
N ARG A 52 21.29 -7.68 -14.20
CA ARG A 52 21.62 -8.27 -15.50
C ARG A 52 20.92 -7.50 -16.60
N ALA A 53 21.68 -7.07 -17.62
CA ALA A 53 21.15 -6.54 -18.86
C ALA A 53 20.54 -7.68 -19.71
N ASP A 54 19.36 -8.16 -19.29
CA ASP A 54 18.64 -9.26 -19.92
C ASP A 54 17.30 -8.82 -20.53
N TRP A 55 16.61 -9.78 -21.15
CA TRP A 55 15.33 -9.52 -21.82
C TRP A 55 14.21 -9.17 -20.82
N VAL A 56 14.28 -9.68 -19.59
CA VAL A 56 13.32 -9.34 -18.53
C VAL A 56 13.46 -7.87 -18.15
N THR A 57 14.69 -7.40 -17.96
CA THR A 57 14.97 -5.99 -17.70
C THR A 57 14.50 -5.11 -18.85
N ALA A 58 14.75 -5.50 -20.10
CA ALA A 58 14.27 -4.76 -21.26
C ALA A 58 12.74 -4.69 -21.32
N LEU A 59 12.05 -5.79 -21.01
CA LEU A 59 10.60 -5.85 -20.93
C LEU A 59 10.08 -4.94 -19.80
N THR A 60 10.70 -4.96 -18.63
CA THR A 60 10.35 -4.07 -17.52
C THR A 60 10.49 -2.60 -17.90
N LEU A 61 11.61 -2.20 -18.53
CA LEU A 61 11.81 -0.83 -19.02
C LEU A 61 10.74 -0.43 -20.06
N LEU A 62 10.32 -1.36 -20.91
CA LEU A 62 9.24 -1.14 -21.87
C LEU A 62 7.90 -0.94 -21.16
N ILE A 63 7.57 -1.79 -20.19
CA ILE A 63 6.36 -1.68 -19.36
C ILE A 63 6.32 -0.33 -18.66
N MET A 64 7.39 0.07 -17.97
CA MET A 64 7.49 1.39 -17.31
C MET A 64 7.21 2.54 -18.29
N LYS A 65 7.76 2.46 -19.50
CA LYS A 65 7.55 3.48 -20.54
C LYS A 65 6.12 3.50 -21.08
N VAL A 66 5.48 2.34 -21.20
CA VAL A 66 4.08 2.23 -21.60
C VAL A 66 3.17 2.81 -20.52
N LEU A 67 3.38 2.42 -19.25
CA LEU A 67 2.62 2.92 -18.10
C LEU A 67 2.65 4.45 -17.99
N ASP A 68 3.83 5.08 -18.13
CA ASP A 68 3.95 6.55 -18.11
C ASP A 68 3.13 7.21 -19.24
N LYS A 69 3.08 6.60 -20.43
CA LYS A 69 2.28 7.10 -21.56
C LYS A 69 0.78 6.92 -21.37
N ILE A 70 0.35 5.82 -20.76
CA ILE A 70 -1.07 5.49 -20.63
C ILE A 70 -1.69 5.91 -19.30
N LYS A 71 -0.95 6.58 -18.39
CA LYS A 71 -1.43 6.91 -17.05
C LYS A 71 -2.79 7.63 -17.02
N VAL A 72 -2.95 8.65 -17.87
CA VAL A 72 -4.18 9.43 -17.96
C VAL A 72 -5.32 8.63 -18.60
N PRO A 73 -5.15 8.01 -19.78
CA PRO A 73 -6.24 7.22 -20.37
C PRO A 73 -6.62 6.00 -19.50
N LEU A 74 -5.66 5.35 -18.84
CA LEU A 74 -5.92 4.23 -17.93
C LEU A 74 -6.76 4.68 -16.72
N LYS A 75 -6.39 5.81 -16.09
CA LYS A 75 -7.18 6.40 -15.00
C LYS A 75 -8.61 6.65 -15.44
N TRP A 76 -8.82 7.34 -16.56
CA TRP A 76 -10.16 7.61 -17.11
C TRP A 76 -10.94 6.33 -17.43
N THR A 77 -10.27 5.31 -17.96
CA THR A 77 -10.88 4.01 -18.22
C THR A 77 -11.43 3.42 -16.93
N GLY A 78 -10.66 3.46 -15.83
CA GLY A 78 -11.12 3.02 -14.52
C GLY A 78 -12.34 3.79 -14.01
N ILE A 79 -12.32 5.12 -14.12
CA ILE A 79 -13.48 5.96 -13.72
C ILE A 79 -14.74 5.53 -14.46
N VAL A 80 -14.65 5.37 -15.78
CA VAL A 80 -15.79 5.02 -16.63
C VAL A 80 -16.28 3.61 -16.33
N VAL A 81 -15.35 2.64 -16.29
CA VAL A 81 -15.68 1.22 -16.07
C VAL A 81 -16.33 1.02 -14.70
N GLU A 82 -15.71 1.53 -13.63
CA GLU A 82 -16.27 1.43 -12.27
C GLU A 82 -17.61 2.13 -12.17
N PHE A 83 -17.76 3.32 -12.76
CA PHE A 83 -19.04 4.03 -12.76
C PHE A 83 -20.14 3.22 -13.45
N ILE A 84 -19.86 2.65 -14.62
CA ILE A 84 -20.81 1.83 -15.36
C ILE A 84 -21.22 0.62 -14.52
N PHE A 85 -20.25 -0.13 -13.98
CA PHE A 85 -20.56 -1.32 -13.19
C PHE A 85 -21.32 -1.00 -11.90
N ASN A 86 -20.98 0.09 -11.20
CA ASN A 86 -21.76 0.53 -10.04
C ASN A 86 -23.16 0.99 -10.42
N LEU A 87 -23.31 1.67 -11.56
CA LEU A 87 -24.62 2.11 -12.06
C LEU A 87 -25.52 0.89 -12.29
N PHE A 88 -24.99 -0.19 -12.89
CA PHE A 88 -25.73 -1.44 -12.99
C PHE A 88 -25.98 -2.07 -11.61
N ALA A 89 -24.96 -2.20 -10.76
CA ALA A 89 -25.07 -2.87 -9.46
C ALA A 89 -26.14 -2.23 -8.55
N LEU A 90 -26.12 -0.90 -8.40
CA LEU A 90 -27.05 -0.16 -7.54
C LEU A 90 -28.50 -0.13 -8.06
N ASN A 91 -28.70 -0.41 -9.35
CA ASN A 91 -30.02 -0.35 -9.98
C ASN A 91 -30.62 -1.73 -10.30
N GLY A 92 -30.05 -2.81 -9.75
CA GLY A 92 -30.56 -4.17 -9.93
C GLY A 92 -30.15 -4.80 -11.27
N GLY A 93 -28.97 -4.43 -11.78
CA GLY A 93 -28.39 -4.94 -13.02
C GLY A 93 -29.24 -4.56 -14.24
N ILE A 94 -29.69 -5.57 -14.97
CA ILE A 94 -30.49 -5.41 -16.20
C ILE A 94 -31.82 -4.66 -15.94
N ARG A 95 -32.31 -4.65 -14.69
CA ARG A 95 -33.53 -3.90 -14.29
C ARG A 95 -33.37 -2.38 -14.31
N ILE A 96 -32.18 -1.86 -14.61
CA ILE A 96 -31.93 -0.41 -14.71
C ILE A 96 -32.86 0.31 -15.68
N ILE A 97 -33.24 -0.32 -16.80
CA ILE A 97 -34.17 0.25 -17.79
C ILE A 97 -35.50 0.64 -17.14
N TRP A 98 -36.02 -0.22 -16.25
CA TRP A 98 -37.26 0.07 -15.52
C TRP A 98 -37.09 1.20 -14.50
N ARG A 99 -35.92 1.33 -13.87
CA ARG A 99 -35.64 2.46 -12.96
C ARG A 99 -35.52 3.79 -13.69
N ILE A 100 -35.01 3.78 -14.93
CA ILE A 100 -35.00 4.96 -15.80
C ILE A 100 -36.45 5.37 -16.13
N ILE A 101 -37.27 4.43 -16.61
CA ILE A 101 -38.67 4.70 -16.99
C ILE A 101 -39.49 5.19 -15.77
N THR A 102 -39.24 4.64 -14.58
CA THR A 102 -39.95 5.01 -13.35
C THR A 102 -39.36 6.23 -12.62
N GLY A 103 -38.27 6.82 -13.14
CA GLY A 103 -37.60 7.97 -12.50
C GLY A 103 -36.93 7.67 -11.16
N LYS A 104 -36.64 6.38 -10.86
CA LYS A 104 -36.05 5.90 -9.59
C LYS A 104 -34.58 5.46 -9.76
N LEU A 105 -33.89 6.07 -10.72
CA LEU A 105 -32.49 5.77 -11.02
C LEU A 105 -31.59 6.27 -9.89
N VAL A 106 -30.75 5.38 -9.36
CA VAL A 106 -29.72 5.72 -8.37
C VAL A 106 -28.41 5.98 -9.12
N ILE A 107 -27.88 7.20 -9.01
CA ILE A 107 -26.61 7.58 -9.64
C ILE A 107 -25.48 7.27 -8.65
N PRO A 108 -24.47 6.45 -9.02
CA PRO A 108 -23.35 6.14 -8.15
C PRO A 108 -22.55 7.39 -7.77
N LYS A 109 -22.18 7.50 -6.50
CA LYS A 109 -21.29 8.55 -5.99
C LYS A 109 -19.98 7.90 -5.53
N ARG A 110 -18.82 8.36 -5.99
CA ARG A 110 -17.56 7.62 -5.73
C ARG A 110 -17.12 7.60 -4.27
N ASP A 111 -17.59 8.57 -3.49
CA ASP A 111 -17.31 8.79 -2.09
C ASP A 111 -18.33 8.15 -1.15
N SER A 112 -19.33 7.41 -1.67
CA SER A 112 -20.35 6.77 -0.85
C SER A 112 -20.03 5.32 -0.51
N ALA A 113 -20.60 4.86 0.60
CA ALA A 113 -20.39 3.50 1.13
C ALA A 113 -20.94 2.37 0.24
N ASP A 114 -21.80 2.68 -0.72
CA ASP A 114 -22.38 1.75 -1.69
C ASP A 114 -21.60 1.69 -3.02
N PHE A 115 -20.63 2.59 -3.23
CA PHE A 115 -19.74 2.55 -4.38
C PHE A 115 -18.59 1.57 -4.16
N ARG A 116 -18.33 0.76 -5.17
CA ARG A 116 -17.36 -0.33 -5.16
C ARG A 116 -16.28 -0.11 -6.22
N SER A 117 -15.02 -0.27 -5.84
CA SER A 117 -13.94 -0.45 -6.80
C SER A 117 -14.14 -1.74 -7.59
N MET A 118 -13.32 -1.97 -8.61
CA MET A 118 -13.31 -3.27 -9.30
C MET A 118 -13.09 -4.47 -8.37
N ILE A 119 -12.35 -4.30 -7.26
CA ILE A 119 -12.09 -5.38 -6.31
C ILE A 119 -13.39 -5.82 -5.63
N ALA A 120 -14.15 -4.90 -5.03
CA ALA A 120 -15.46 -5.23 -4.45
C ALA A 120 -16.56 -5.54 -5.48
N LEU A 121 -16.39 -5.16 -6.75
CA LEU A 121 -17.28 -5.62 -7.83
C LEU A 121 -17.02 -7.09 -8.20
N ILE A 122 -15.78 -7.56 -8.14
CA ILE A 122 -15.41 -8.97 -8.36
C ILE A 122 -15.77 -9.82 -7.14
N ASP A 123 -15.47 -9.33 -5.93
CA ASP A 123 -15.80 -10.00 -4.66
C ASP A 123 -16.47 -9.03 -3.68
N GLY A 124 -17.79 -8.93 -3.76
CA GLY A 124 -18.61 -8.06 -2.92
C GLY A 124 -18.91 -8.58 -1.52
N ARG A 125 -18.25 -9.64 -1.04
CA ARG A 125 -18.45 -10.13 0.33
C ARG A 125 -17.87 -9.11 1.33
N GLN A 126 -18.64 -8.76 2.34
CA GLN A 126 -18.20 -7.87 3.42
C GLN A 126 -18.08 -8.63 4.75
N ASP A 127 -18.94 -9.61 4.99
CA ASP A 127 -19.00 -10.29 6.29
C ASP A 127 -17.81 -11.26 6.49
N LEU A 128 -17.18 -11.21 7.67
CA LEU A 128 -16.06 -12.09 8.06
C LEU A 128 -16.51 -13.53 8.26
N TYR A 129 -17.63 -13.71 8.95
CA TYR A 129 -18.22 -15.01 9.23
C TYR A 129 -19.44 -15.21 8.35
N LYS A 130 -19.57 -16.39 7.73
CA LYS A 130 -20.87 -16.78 7.17
C LYS A 130 -21.88 -16.74 8.31
N ASN A 131 -23.02 -16.08 8.09
CA ASN A 131 -24.22 -16.18 8.92
C ASN A 131 -24.76 -17.62 8.94
N ASN A 132 -24.00 -18.56 9.49
CA ASN A 132 -24.42 -19.92 9.72
C ASN A 132 -24.97 -20.02 11.15
N SER A 133 -26.29 -19.83 11.23
CA SER A 133 -27.17 -20.57 12.14
C SER A 133 -27.16 -20.24 13.64
N LEU A 134 -28.38 -20.14 14.18
CA LEU A 134 -28.81 -20.10 15.59
C LEU A 134 -28.54 -18.88 16.47
N LEU A 135 -27.43 -18.14 16.36
CA LEU A 135 -27.16 -17.01 17.27
C LEU A 135 -28.11 -15.81 17.09
N HIS A 136 -28.70 -15.65 15.90
CA HIS A 136 -29.69 -14.62 15.61
C HIS A 136 -31.03 -14.82 16.36
N TYR A 137 -31.26 -16.00 16.95
CA TYR A 137 -32.43 -16.28 17.79
C TYR A 137 -32.25 -15.89 19.26
N PHE A 138 -31.02 -15.60 19.70
CA PHE A 138 -30.71 -15.24 21.08
C PHE A 138 -29.89 -13.94 21.11
N PRO A 139 -30.52 -12.77 20.91
CA PRO A 139 -29.85 -11.46 20.88
C PRO A 139 -29.25 -11.03 22.24
N LEU A 140 -29.36 -11.86 23.28
CA LEU A 140 -28.82 -11.62 24.62
C LEU A 140 -27.44 -12.26 24.85
N MET A 141 -26.88 -12.96 23.86
CA MET A 141 -25.53 -13.52 23.91
C MET A 141 -24.72 -12.94 22.75
N GLU A 142 -24.25 -11.71 22.88
CA GLU A 142 -23.06 -11.29 22.14
C GLU A 142 -21.86 -11.89 22.88
N PRO A 143 -21.10 -12.84 22.30
CA PRO A 143 -19.75 -13.02 22.75
C PRO A 143 -19.01 -11.75 22.32
N GLN A 144 -18.70 -10.90 23.29
CA GLN A 144 -17.61 -9.93 23.17
C GLN A 144 -16.32 -10.76 23.06
N GLY A 145 -16.09 -11.33 21.88
CA GLY A 145 -14.99 -12.23 21.64
C GLY A 145 -13.68 -11.49 21.90
N GLY A 146 -12.81 -12.12 22.67
CA GLY A 146 -11.45 -11.62 22.87
C GLY A 146 -10.68 -11.68 21.55
N PHE A 147 -9.44 -11.18 21.56
CA PHE A 147 -8.52 -11.35 20.44
C PHE A 147 -8.42 -12.82 19.97
N ASP A 148 -8.50 -13.77 20.90
CA ASP A 148 -8.43 -15.22 20.63
C ASP A 148 -9.60 -15.80 19.80
N ASP A 149 -10.75 -15.11 19.76
CA ASP A 149 -11.93 -15.56 19.00
C ASP A 149 -11.93 -15.05 17.54
N ILE A 150 -11.03 -14.11 17.21
CA ILE A 150 -10.92 -13.52 15.87
C ILE A 150 -10.03 -14.42 15.01
N ASN A 151 -10.57 -14.92 13.89
CA ASN A 151 -9.72 -15.59 12.91
C ASN A 151 -8.83 -14.54 12.23
N LEU A 152 -7.56 -14.48 12.65
CA LEU A 152 -6.58 -13.52 12.15
C LEU A 152 -6.41 -13.55 10.64
N PHE A 153 -6.50 -14.72 10.00
CA PHE A 153 -6.38 -14.83 8.55
C PHE A 153 -7.59 -14.22 7.83
N ASP A 154 -8.80 -14.43 8.35
CA ASP A 154 -10.01 -13.88 7.73
C ASP A 154 -10.04 -12.36 7.86
N ILE A 155 -9.74 -11.81 9.05
CA ILE A 155 -9.73 -10.37 9.27
C ILE A 155 -8.65 -9.66 8.46
N THR A 156 -7.43 -10.21 8.39
CA THR A 156 -6.34 -9.57 7.64
C THR A 156 -6.53 -9.68 6.13
N ALA A 157 -7.02 -10.82 5.62
CA ALA A 157 -7.34 -10.98 4.20
C ALA A 157 -8.48 -10.03 3.80
N MET A 158 -9.54 -9.94 4.61
CA MET A 158 -10.67 -9.05 4.34
C MET A 158 -10.26 -7.58 4.46
N ALA A 159 -9.42 -7.21 5.44
CA ALA A 159 -8.86 -5.87 5.55
C ALA A 159 -8.02 -5.50 4.33
N ALA A 160 -7.08 -6.37 3.92
CA ALA A 160 -6.26 -6.16 2.73
C ALA A 160 -7.11 -6.04 1.44
N LYS A 161 -8.26 -6.74 1.37
CA LYS A 161 -9.20 -6.63 0.26
C LYS A 161 -9.95 -5.29 0.27
N ILE A 162 -10.50 -4.87 1.39
CA ILE A 162 -11.30 -3.64 1.44
C ILE A 162 -10.42 -2.38 1.45
N ALA A 163 -9.11 -2.50 1.65
CA ALA A 163 -8.17 -1.38 1.54
C ALA A 163 -8.21 -0.67 0.17
N TYR A 164 -8.72 -1.32 -0.88
CA TYR A 164 -8.92 -0.76 -2.22
C TYR A 164 -10.15 0.14 -2.33
N GLU A 165 -11.03 0.11 -1.34
CA GLU A 165 -12.31 0.81 -1.38
C GLU A 165 -12.20 2.23 -0.82
N ASN A 166 -13.25 3.02 -1.05
CA ASN A 166 -13.29 4.39 -0.55
C ASN A 166 -13.50 4.42 0.99
N PRO A 167 -13.19 5.54 1.67
CA PRO A 167 -13.26 5.63 3.13
C PRO A 167 -14.64 5.29 3.70
N ALA A 168 -15.72 5.73 3.06
CA ALA A 168 -17.09 5.47 3.54
C ALA A 168 -17.46 3.99 3.44
N TYR A 169 -17.01 3.29 2.39
CA TYR A 169 -17.19 1.84 2.26
C TYR A 169 -16.44 1.09 3.35
N ILE A 170 -15.18 1.48 3.60
CA ILE A 170 -14.33 0.85 4.62
C ILE A 170 -14.95 1.05 6.00
N GLU A 171 -15.29 2.29 6.37
CA GLU A 171 -15.93 2.61 7.64
C GLU A 171 -17.23 1.83 7.84
N ASN A 172 -18.11 1.82 6.82
CA ASN A 172 -19.33 1.03 6.88
C ASN A 172 -19.04 -0.46 7.08
N THR A 173 -18.05 -1.02 6.39
CA THR A 173 -17.69 -2.44 6.52
C THR A 173 -17.18 -2.75 7.93
N VAL A 174 -16.22 -1.98 8.43
CA VAL A 174 -15.64 -2.17 9.77
C VAL A 174 -16.70 -1.98 10.87
N THR A 175 -17.47 -0.89 10.82
CA THR A 175 -18.41 -0.54 11.88
C THR A 175 -19.70 -1.34 11.81
N ASN A 176 -20.29 -1.47 10.62
CA ASN A 176 -21.64 -2.04 10.50
C ASN A 176 -21.63 -3.54 10.20
N HIS A 177 -20.64 -4.05 9.45
CA HIS A 177 -20.56 -5.48 9.13
C HIS A 177 -19.71 -6.24 10.14
N TRP A 178 -18.56 -5.70 10.54
CA TRP A 178 -17.64 -6.39 11.48
C TRP A 178 -17.92 -6.05 12.94
N LYS A 179 -18.72 -5.00 13.21
CA LYS A 179 -19.00 -4.50 14.56
C LYS A 179 -17.71 -4.09 15.30
N MET A 180 -16.75 -3.54 14.56
CA MET A 180 -15.45 -3.08 15.05
C MET A 180 -15.35 -1.56 15.01
N HIS A 181 -14.32 -1.01 15.65
CA HIS A 181 -14.11 0.43 15.72
C HIS A 181 -13.20 0.90 14.59
N PHE A 182 -13.76 1.61 13.61
CA PHE A 182 -12.97 2.31 12.60
C PHE A 182 -12.23 3.49 13.22
N VAL A 183 -10.91 3.56 13.02
CA VAL A 183 -10.07 4.65 13.55
C VAL A 183 -9.93 5.75 12.50
N GLY A 184 -9.49 5.38 11.30
CA GLY A 184 -9.25 6.38 10.27
C GLY A 184 -8.73 5.80 8.95
N PHE A 185 -8.90 6.61 7.90
CA PHE A 185 -8.33 6.40 6.58
C PHE A 185 -7.27 7.47 6.32
N TYR A 186 -6.14 7.05 5.78
CA TYR A 186 -4.96 7.88 5.56
C TYR A 186 -4.61 7.87 4.08
N ASP A 187 -4.65 9.05 3.46
CA ASP A 187 -4.25 9.27 2.06
C ASP A 187 -2.94 10.08 2.06
N CYS A 188 -1.82 9.38 1.83
CA CYS A 188 -0.49 9.88 2.14
C CYS A 188 0.28 10.32 0.90
N TRP A 189 1.07 11.38 1.10
CA TRP A 189 1.83 12.08 0.08
C TRP A 189 3.12 11.35 -0.30
N ASN A 190 3.37 11.27 -1.60
CA ASN A 190 4.64 10.84 -2.16
C ASN A 190 5.38 12.05 -2.76
N LYS A 191 6.47 12.46 -2.09
CA LYS A 191 7.26 13.65 -2.46
C LYS A 191 7.83 13.60 -3.89
N PHE A 192 8.15 12.42 -4.40
CA PHE A 192 8.79 12.26 -5.71
C PHE A 192 7.79 12.27 -6.87
N LEU A 193 6.52 12.00 -6.57
CA LEU A 193 5.42 12.01 -7.54
C LEU A 193 4.58 13.28 -7.44
N GLU A 194 4.69 14.00 -6.33
CA GLU A 194 3.88 15.18 -6.02
C GLU A 194 2.37 14.88 -6.05
N GLU A 195 1.99 13.70 -5.54
CA GLU A 195 0.60 13.22 -5.46
C GLU A 195 0.43 12.35 -4.20
N LYS A 196 -0.82 12.16 -3.76
CA LYS A 196 -1.16 11.17 -2.74
C LYS A 196 -1.31 9.80 -3.38
N THR A 197 -0.40 8.89 -3.08
CA THR A 197 -0.31 7.58 -3.77
C THR A 197 -0.24 6.41 -2.81
N THR A 198 -0.31 6.65 -1.50
CA THR A 198 -0.19 5.61 -0.49
C THR A 198 -1.37 5.70 0.46
N GLN A 199 -2.23 4.70 0.41
CA GLN A 199 -3.43 4.64 1.23
C GLN A 199 -3.31 3.55 2.27
N ALA A 200 -3.79 3.84 3.46
CA ALA A 200 -3.91 2.88 4.53
C ALA A 200 -5.14 3.19 5.39
N PHE A 201 -5.64 2.21 6.11
CA PHE A 201 -6.64 2.45 7.14
C PHE A 201 -6.32 1.67 8.40
N ILE A 202 -6.81 2.18 9.53
CA ILE A 202 -6.65 1.57 10.84
C ILE A 202 -8.03 1.32 11.44
N PHE A 203 -8.18 0.18 12.10
CA PHE A 203 -9.32 -0.12 12.95
C PHE A 203 -8.89 -0.93 14.17
N CYS A 204 -9.75 -0.90 15.20
CA CYS A 204 -9.58 -1.67 16.42
C CYS A 204 -10.76 -2.65 16.60
N ASN A 205 -10.55 -3.74 17.33
CA ASN A 205 -11.67 -4.63 17.67
C ASN A 205 -12.75 -3.92 18.52
N LYS A 206 -12.34 -2.95 19.37
CA LYS A 206 -13.22 -2.17 20.27
C LYS A 206 -12.83 -0.69 20.26
N ALA A 207 -13.75 0.18 20.68
CA ALA A 207 -13.53 1.64 20.74
C ALA A 207 -12.77 2.10 22.00
N GLU A 208 -12.88 1.34 23.09
CA GLU A 208 -12.21 1.53 24.37
C GLU A 208 -11.56 0.21 24.78
N ASP A 209 -10.41 0.26 25.45
CA ASP A 209 -9.66 -0.93 25.90
C ASP A 209 -9.57 -2.05 24.85
N ALA A 210 -9.22 -1.67 23.61
CA ALA A 210 -9.04 -2.60 22.51
C ALA A 210 -7.89 -3.57 22.80
N ASP A 211 -8.06 -4.80 22.31
CA ASP A 211 -7.06 -5.87 22.38
C ASP A 211 -6.29 -5.96 21.04
N LEU A 212 -6.85 -5.41 19.97
CA LEU A 212 -6.31 -5.51 18.62
C LEU A 212 -6.42 -4.19 17.88
N ILE A 213 -5.32 -3.80 17.23
CA ILE A 213 -5.21 -2.73 16.25
C ILE A 213 -4.76 -3.36 14.93
N VAL A 214 -5.50 -3.13 13.86
CA VAL A 214 -5.13 -3.59 12.51
C VAL A 214 -4.81 -2.38 11.64
N LEU A 215 -3.58 -2.35 11.11
CA LEU A 215 -3.15 -1.42 10.07
C LEU A 215 -3.14 -2.15 8.73
N SER A 216 -3.95 -1.68 7.78
CA SER A 216 -4.01 -2.25 6.44
C SER A 216 -3.56 -1.24 5.39
N PHE A 217 -2.54 -1.61 4.60
CA PHE A 217 -2.09 -0.85 3.44
C PHE A 217 -2.82 -1.30 2.18
N ARG A 218 -3.26 -0.33 1.38
CA ARG A 218 -3.78 -0.57 0.04
C ARG A 218 -2.65 -1.02 -0.88
N GLY A 219 -2.97 -1.95 -1.79
CA GLY A 219 -2.08 -2.30 -2.90
C GLY A 219 -2.37 -1.55 -4.19
N THR A 220 -2.03 -2.19 -5.30
CA THR A 220 -2.04 -1.58 -6.63
C THR A 220 -3.45 -1.50 -7.22
N GLU A 221 -3.98 -0.29 -7.38
CA GLU A 221 -5.25 -0.09 -8.09
C GLU A 221 -5.13 -0.52 -9.55
N LEU A 222 -6.07 -1.33 -10.02
CA LEU A 222 -6.05 -1.93 -11.37
C LEU A 222 -5.85 -0.89 -12.48
N PHE A 223 -6.50 0.27 -12.35
CA PHE A 223 -6.47 1.35 -13.33
C PHE A 223 -5.53 2.50 -12.96
N ASN A 224 -4.58 2.27 -12.06
CA ASN A 224 -3.60 3.26 -11.62
C ASN A 224 -2.20 2.89 -12.11
N ALA A 225 -1.79 3.49 -13.23
CA ALA A 225 -0.47 3.22 -13.81
C ALA A 225 0.70 3.59 -12.90
N GLN A 226 0.48 4.48 -11.93
CA GLN A 226 1.52 4.93 -11.00
C GLN A 226 1.79 3.87 -9.93
N ASP A 227 0.74 3.20 -9.44
CA ASP A 227 0.87 2.06 -8.53
C ASP A 227 1.61 0.92 -9.23
N TRP A 228 1.21 0.58 -10.46
CA TRP A 228 1.91 -0.42 -11.29
C TRP A 228 3.37 -0.04 -11.54
N SER A 229 3.67 1.24 -11.78
CA SER A 229 5.04 1.70 -11.97
C SER A 229 5.89 1.54 -10.71
N THR A 230 5.29 1.55 -9.53
CA THR A 230 5.99 1.32 -8.26
C THR A 230 6.39 -0.14 -8.13
N ASP A 231 5.51 -1.08 -8.49
CA ASP A 231 5.79 -2.52 -8.41
C ASP A 231 6.90 -2.98 -9.36
N VAL A 232 7.04 -2.31 -10.52
CA VAL A 232 8.03 -2.68 -11.54
C VAL A 232 9.31 -1.84 -11.49
N ASP A 233 9.46 -0.94 -10.50
CA ASP A 233 10.63 -0.07 -10.38
C ASP A 233 11.87 -0.86 -9.93
N LEU A 234 12.79 -1.10 -10.84
CA LEU A 234 14.02 -1.84 -10.56
C LEU A 234 15.05 -1.05 -9.73
N SER A 235 14.73 0.16 -9.28
CA SER A 235 15.63 1.01 -8.53
C SER A 235 15.81 0.51 -7.09
N THR A 236 17.03 0.62 -6.55
CA THR A 236 17.40 0.20 -5.19
C THR A 236 18.18 1.27 -4.44
N LEU A 237 18.09 1.23 -3.11
CA LEU A 237 18.82 2.10 -2.19
C LEU A 237 19.37 1.27 -1.03
N LEU A 238 20.66 1.41 -0.72
CA LEU A 238 21.29 0.72 0.41
C LEU A 238 20.88 1.36 1.72
N ALA A 239 20.27 0.55 2.59
CA ALA A 239 19.75 0.94 3.89
C ALA A 239 20.60 0.38 5.04
N GLY A 240 21.92 0.52 4.93
CA GLY A 240 22.87 -0.01 5.91
C GLY A 240 22.66 -1.51 6.15
N LYS A 241 22.38 -1.88 7.40
CA LYS A 241 22.16 -3.29 7.80
C LYS A 241 20.88 -3.91 7.22
N LEU A 242 19.93 -3.12 6.72
CA LEU A 242 18.71 -3.63 6.07
C LEU A 242 18.99 -4.11 4.63
N GLY A 243 20.20 -3.88 4.10
CA GLY A 243 20.58 -4.26 2.74
C GLY A 243 20.02 -3.32 1.67
N LEU A 244 20.01 -3.79 0.43
CA LEU A 244 19.49 -3.06 -0.72
C LEU A 244 17.97 -3.19 -0.77
N LEU A 245 17.28 -2.07 -0.55
CA LEU A 245 15.82 -1.99 -0.52
C LEU A 245 15.28 -1.44 -1.84
N HIS A 246 14.12 -1.93 -2.24
CA HIS A 246 13.41 -1.47 -3.43
C HIS A 246 12.96 -0.01 -3.27
N LEU A 247 13.49 0.89 -4.10
CA LEU A 247 13.32 2.33 -3.95
C LEU A 247 11.87 2.78 -4.14
N GLY A 248 11.12 2.16 -5.06
CA GLY A 248 9.70 2.44 -5.26
C GLY A 248 8.87 2.35 -3.95
N PHE A 249 9.02 1.25 -3.20
CA PHE A 249 8.34 1.05 -1.93
C PHE A 249 8.80 2.04 -0.85
N LEU A 250 10.09 2.39 -0.82
CA LEU A 250 10.58 3.43 0.08
C LEU A 250 9.95 4.79 -0.23
N LYS A 251 9.84 5.17 -1.52
CA LYS A 251 9.17 6.40 -1.95
C LYS A 251 7.70 6.40 -1.53
N ALA A 252 7.00 5.28 -1.76
CA ALA A 252 5.60 5.14 -1.36
C ALA A 252 5.41 5.27 0.16
N ILE A 253 6.28 4.69 0.98
CA ILE A 253 6.12 4.74 2.44
C ILE A 253 6.55 6.08 3.06
N GLY A 254 7.29 6.93 2.33
CA GLY A 254 7.62 8.29 2.77
C GLY A 254 9.10 8.65 2.80
N LEU A 255 9.92 8.07 1.91
CA LEU A 255 11.32 8.46 1.71
C LEU A 255 11.44 9.95 1.35
N GLN A 256 12.51 10.59 1.81
CA GLN A 256 12.75 12.03 1.65
C GLN A 256 13.94 12.37 0.74
N ASN A 257 14.85 11.41 0.58
CA ASN A 257 16.07 11.48 -0.21
C ASN A 257 16.34 10.10 -0.83
N GLU A 258 16.46 10.06 -2.16
CA GLU A 258 16.57 8.81 -2.92
C GLU A 258 18.01 8.32 -3.14
N THR A 259 19.02 9.08 -2.69
CA THR A 259 20.44 8.74 -2.85
C THR A 259 21.15 8.48 -1.53
N ASN A 260 20.52 8.77 -0.40
CA ASN A 260 21.07 8.58 0.93
C ASN A 260 19.94 8.15 1.88
N PHE A 261 20.00 6.91 2.37
CA PHE A 261 18.96 6.35 3.23
C PHE A 261 18.79 7.08 4.57
N ILE A 262 19.88 7.54 5.18
CA ILE A 262 19.83 8.25 6.47
C ILE A 262 19.15 9.61 6.32
N LEU A 263 19.50 10.36 5.26
CA LEU A 263 18.78 11.59 4.91
C LEU A 263 17.37 11.31 4.37
N GLY A 264 17.14 10.09 3.90
CA GLY A 264 15.88 9.63 3.34
C GLY A 264 14.82 9.31 4.37
N PHE A 265 15.22 8.81 5.54
CA PHE A 265 14.34 8.58 6.68
C PHE A 265 14.93 9.25 7.92
N PRO A 266 14.79 10.58 8.06
CA PRO A 266 15.09 11.22 9.34
C PRO A 266 14.18 10.64 10.43
N LYS A 267 14.67 10.58 11.67
CA LYS A 267 13.90 10.01 12.77
C LYS A 267 12.57 10.75 13.00
N GLU A 268 12.61 12.07 12.93
CA GLU A 268 11.45 12.96 13.00
C GLU A 268 11.42 13.87 11.78
N ILE A 269 10.22 14.27 11.38
CA ILE A 269 10.00 15.19 10.27
C ILE A 269 8.82 16.10 10.58
N GLU A 270 8.92 17.36 10.20
CA GLU A 270 7.75 18.24 10.17
C GLU A 270 6.83 17.79 9.05
N MET A 271 5.61 17.38 9.41
CA MET A 271 4.59 16.99 8.45
C MET A 271 3.63 18.14 8.22
N ASP A 272 3.41 18.46 6.95
CA ASP A 272 2.26 19.25 6.51
C ASP A 272 1.00 18.38 6.66
N ALA A 273 -0.04 18.93 7.30
CA ALA A 273 -1.30 18.23 7.53
C ALA A 273 -1.97 17.80 6.22
N ASP A 274 -1.79 18.57 5.13
CA ASP A 274 -2.35 18.24 3.82
C ASP A 274 -1.52 17.19 3.07
N LYS A 275 -0.25 17.00 3.48
CA LYS A 275 0.73 16.13 2.82
C LYS A 275 1.41 15.18 3.82
N PRO A 276 0.65 14.34 4.53
CA PRO A 276 1.23 13.42 5.51
C PRO A 276 2.04 12.32 4.81
N PHE A 277 3.19 11.96 5.37
CA PHE A 277 4.00 10.83 4.90
C PHE A 277 3.60 9.56 5.64
N ALA A 278 3.33 8.47 4.91
CA ALA A 278 2.72 7.25 5.45
C ALA A 278 3.44 6.70 6.68
N TYR A 279 4.76 6.53 6.62
CA TYR A 279 5.55 6.03 7.75
C TYR A 279 5.34 6.85 9.02
N TYR A 280 5.41 8.17 8.90
CA TYR A 280 5.41 9.08 10.05
C TYR A 280 4.01 9.26 10.64
N ILE A 281 2.99 9.45 9.81
CA ILE A 281 1.61 9.60 10.28
C ILE A 281 1.10 8.32 10.94
N LEU A 282 1.33 7.16 10.32
CA LEU A 282 0.87 5.88 10.86
C LEU A 282 1.64 5.49 12.12
N ARG A 283 2.95 5.77 12.19
CA ARG A 283 3.74 5.60 13.42
C ARG A 283 3.18 6.44 14.56
N GLN A 284 2.83 7.70 14.31
CA GLN A 284 2.27 8.57 15.33
C GLN A 284 0.87 8.09 15.75
N GLU A 285 0.03 7.68 14.81
CA GLU A 285 -1.30 7.15 15.12
C GLU A 285 -1.22 5.88 15.98
N LEU A 286 -0.39 4.91 15.60
CA LEU A 286 -0.21 3.68 16.37
C LEU A 286 0.26 3.99 17.80
N ARG A 287 1.16 4.96 17.98
CA ARG A 287 1.58 5.40 19.33
C ARG A 287 0.41 5.97 20.13
N ASN A 288 -0.43 6.80 19.51
CA ASN A 288 -1.61 7.37 20.17
C ASN A 288 -2.60 6.28 20.57
N LEU A 289 -2.83 5.30 19.69
CA LEU A 289 -3.71 4.16 19.95
C LEU A 289 -3.18 3.27 21.07
N LEU A 290 -1.87 2.98 21.13
CA LEU A 290 -1.27 2.20 22.21
C LEU A 290 -1.31 2.94 23.56
N ALA A 291 -1.24 4.27 23.56
CA ALA A 291 -1.43 5.06 24.78
C ALA A 291 -2.87 4.95 25.30
N LYS A 292 -3.86 4.84 24.40
CA LYS A 292 -5.28 4.66 24.71
C LYS A 292 -5.62 3.20 25.06
N HIS A 293 -4.99 2.24 24.40
CA HIS A 293 -5.27 0.81 24.48
C HIS A 293 -4.02 0.06 24.91
N LYS A 294 -3.73 0.09 26.22
CA LYS A 294 -2.43 -0.32 26.79
C LYS A 294 -2.02 -1.77 26.52
N ASN A 295 -2.99 -2.65 26.32
CA ASN A 295 -2.77 -4.08 26.07
C ASN A 295 -3.00 -4.47 24.61
N ALA A 296 -3.24 -3.50 23.72
CA ALA A 296 -3.53 -3.80 22.33
C ALA A 296 -2.31 -4.36 21.60
N GLU A 297 -2.56 -5.39 20.82
CA GLU A 297 -1.62 -5.94 19.87
C GLU A 297 -1.86 -5.37 18.47
N ILE A 298 -0.78 -5.20 17.71
CA ILE A 298 -0.80 -4.62 16.37
C ILE A 298 -0.59 -5.71 15.33
N ILE A 299 -1.46 -5.73 14.33
CA ILE A 299 -1.28 -6.48 13.10
C ILE A 299 -1.15 -5.53 11.93
N VAL A 300 -0.12 -5.75 11.10
CA VAL A 300 0.07 -5.01 9.85
C VAL A 300 -0.23 -5.93 8.68
N THR A 301 -1.08 -5.48 7.75
CA THR A 301 -1.49 -6.28 6.60
C THR A 301 -1.57 -5.47 5.32
N GLY A 302 -1.63 -6.18 4.18
CA GLY A 302 -1.79 -5.59 2.86
C GLY A 302 -1.61 -6.63 1.75
N HIS A 303 -2.15 -6.30 0.58
CA HIS A 303 -2.03 -7.12 -0.63
C HIS A 303 -1.17 -6.42 -1.69
N SER A 304 -0.38 -7.17 -2.48
CA SER A 304 0.44 -6.63 -3.58
C SER A 304 1.39 -5.52 -3.07
N LEU A 305 1.38 -4.30 -3.64
CA LEU A 305 2.12 -3.14 -3.12
C LEU A 305 1.91 -2.95 -1.61
N GLY A 306 0.68 -3.07 -1.11
CA GLY A 306 0.36 -2.95 0.31
C GLY A 306 1.01 -4.06 1.15
N GLY A 307 1.22 -5.23 0.56
CA GLY A 307 1.99 -6.32 1.18
C GLY A 307 3.49 -6.02 1.26
N ALA A 308 4.06 -5.27 0.31
CA ALA A 308 5.41 -4.75 0.44
C ALA A 308 5.51 -3.68 1.53
N LEU A 309 4.57 -2.72 1.55
CA LEU A 309 4.54 -1.66 2.56
C LEU A 309 4.37 -2.21 3.98
N SER A 310 3.54 -3.25 4.16
CA SER A 310 3.34 -3.91 5.46
C SER A 310 4.60 -4.57 6.01
N ALA A 311 5.55 -4.98 5.16
CA ALA A 311 6.86 -5.49 5.59
C ALA A 311 7.93 -4.40 5.73
N VAL A 312 7.91 -3.36 4.89
CA VAL A 312 8.85 -2.24 5.01
C VAL A 312 8.57 -1.42 6.28
N PHE A 313 7.30 -1.24 6.65
CA PHE A 313 6.89 -0.47 7.81
C PHE A 313 7.57 -0.91 9.13
N PRO A 314 7.48 -2.18 9.57
CA PRO A 314 8.16 -2.65 10.78
C PRO A 314 9.68 -2.60 10.68
N ALA A 315 10.26 -2.79 9.49
CA ALA A 315 11.70 -2.63 9.30
C ALA A 315 12.15 -1.18 9.58
N LEU A 316 11.36 -0.19 9.15
CA LEU A 316 11.62 1.23 9.46
C LEU A 316 11.38 1.57 10.92
N LEU A 317 10.39 0.96 11.58
CA LEU A 317 10.22 1.08 13.04
C LEU A 317 11.46 0.55 13.77
N SER A 318 11.97 -0.61 13.36
CA SER A 318 13.19 -1.21 13.92
C SER A 318 14.41 -0.32 13.70
N TYR A 319 14.57 0.20 12.48
CA TYR A 319 15.63 1.16 12.15
C TYR A 319 15.62 2.40 13.06
N HIS A 320 14.43 2.95 13.35
CA HIS A 320 14.27 4.10 14.25
C HIS A 320 14.17 3.73 15.74
N ASN A 321 14.38 2.46 16.12
CA ASN A 321 14.28 1.94 17.48
C ASN A 321 12.93 2.28 18.16
N GLN A 322 11.82 2.15 17.42
CA GLN A 322 10.47 2.43 17.90
C GLN A 322 9.92 1.22 18.69
N ASN A 323 10.62 0.86 19.76
CA ASN A 323 10.31 -0.32 20.58
C ASN A 323 8.97 -0.19 21.30
N ASP A 324 8.51 1.05 21.53
CA ASP A 324 7.17 1.38 22.03
C ASP A 324 6.06 0.78 21.15
N ILE A 325 6.26 0.73 19.84
CA ILE A 325 5.31 0.15 18.88
C ILE A 325 5.66 -1.30 18.56
N LEU A 326 6.95 -1.61 18.38
CA LEU A 326 7.39 -2.96 18.00
C LEU A 326 7.08 -4.02 19.06
N ASN A 327 7.14 -3.68 20.35
CA ASN A 327 6.83 -4.64 21.41
C ASN A 327 5.36 -5.06 21.43
N SER A 328 4.47 -4.23 20.86
CA SER A 328 3.05 -4.55 20.68
C SER A 328 2.76 -5.19 19.32
N MET A 329 3.76 -5.43 18.47
CA MET A 329 3.55 -6.01 17.15
C MET A 329 3.37 -7.53 17.25
N HIS A 330 2.14 -8.00 17.01
CA HIS A 330 1.82 -9.42 17.03
C HIS A 330 2.22 -10.10 15.72
N SER A 331 1.84 -9.53 14.58
CA SER A 331 2.14 -10.15 13.29
C SER A 331 2.15 -9.17 12.11
N VAL A 332 2.84 -9.59 11.04
CA VAL A 332 2.76 -8.99 9.71
C VAL A 332 2.18 -10.05 8.78
N MET A 333 0.94 -9.85 8.32
CA MET A 333 0.25 -10.79 7.42
C MET A 333 0.10 -10.15 6.05
N ASN A 334 0.89 -10.59 5.07
CA ASN A 334 0.86 -10.04 3.72
C ASN A 334 0.35 -11.05 2.69
N TYR A 335 -0.19 -10.54 1.58
CA TYR A 335 -0.78 -11.34 0.51
C TYR A 335 -0.21 -10.92 -0.83
N GLY A 336 0.35 -11.86 -1.60
CA GLY A 336 0.94 -11.55 -2.90
C GLY A 336 2.05 -10.49 -2.83
N GLN A 337 2.81 -10.47 -1.74
CA GLN A 337 3.88 -9.51 -1.51
C GLN A 337 4.96 -9.60 -2.62
N PRO A 338 5.29 -8.49 -3.30
CA PRO A 338 6.45 -8.45 -4.17
C PRO A 338 7.75 -8.38 -3.35
N ARG A 339 8.86 -8.71 -3.99
CA ARG A 339 10.17 -8.72 -3.35
C ARG A 339 10.59 -7.30 -2.92
N VAL A 340 10.84 -7.09 -1.63
CA VAL A 340 11.18 -5.77 -1.05
C VAL A 340 12.68 -5.48 -0.98
N THR A 341 13.53 -6.51 -1.02
CA THR A 341 14.99 -6.41 -0.95
C THR A 341 15.64 -7.19 -2.08
N THR A 342 16.80 -6.76 -2.56
CA THR A 342 17.68 -7.61 -3.41
C THR A 342 18.67 -8.36 -2.52
N ASP A 343 19.09 -9.56 -2.91
CA ASP A 343 19.99 -10.40 -2.10
C ASP A 343 21.22 -9.59 -1.64
N SER A 344 21.43 -9.56 -0.33
CA SER A 344 22.68 -9.16 0.29
C SER A 344 23.70 -10.27 0.04
N TYR A 345 24.83 -9.95 -0.60
CA TYR A 345 26.00 -10.83 -0.61
C TYR A 345 26.58 -11.01 0.80
#